data_AF-C4RQI1-F1
#
_entry.id   AF-C4RQI1-F1
#
_cell.length_a   1.000
_cell.length_b   1.000
_cell.length_c   1.000
_cell.angle_alpha   90.00
_cell.angle_beta   90.00
_cell.angle_gamma   90.00
#
_symmetry.space_group_name_H-M   'P 1'
#
loop_
_entity.id
_entity.type
_entity.pdbx_description
1 polymer ?
#
loop_
_entity_poly.entity_id
_entity_poly.type
_entity_poly.pdbx_seq_one_letter_code
_entity_poly.pdbx_strand_id
1 'polypeptide(L)'
;MTTVRVGGTITLTAQWYAYAGGPAAPVTSVEIRIAPTGGGAAVVGPTSTGVVAEAVGLYSYAWAVADGTTVGDYVVLWTAVDSDLEAVQASELLTVADALVAGAYASVADLTDWLGSTPAGAERLLVRASRDVDSALLCSVYDADDADVQLALQQATCEQVAGMLDAGDLSGTGVAPASTGFTIGKVSVQQGAPGSGSAGGTARVGRLWYQAWLILQTAGLTGQGPQTW
;
A
#
# COMPACT_ATOMS: atom_id res chain seq x y z
N MET A 1 13.18 4.14 4.73
CA MET A 1 12.21 3.77 5.77
C MET A 1 11.39 2.65 5.19
N THR A 2 11.45 1.48 5.80
CA THR A 2 10.88 0.26 5.23
C THR A 2 9.43 0.14 5.67
N THR A 3 8.52 -0.21 4.75
CA THR A 3 7.09 -0.38 5.06
C THR A 3 6.72 -1.85 4.89
N VAL A 4 5.99 -2.40 5.86
CA VAL A 4 5.39 -3.75 5.80
C VAL A 4 3.91 -3.63 6.12
N ARG A 5 3.05 -4.46 5.54
CA ARG A 5 1.62 -4.47 5.85
C ARG A 5 1.28 -5.56 6.87
N VAL A 6 0.22 -5.32 7.62
CA VAL A 6 -0.45 -6.32 8.43
C VAL A 6 -0.79 -7.56 7.57
N GLY A 7 -0.50 -8.76 8.09
CA GLY A 7 -0.62 -10.03 7.36
C GLY A 7 0.56 -10.34 6.43
N GLY A 8 1.48 -9.39 6.23
CA GLY A 8 2.68 -9.54 5.42
C GLY A 8 3.86 -10.17 6.17
N THR A 9 4.91 -10.50 5.42
CA THR A 9 6.19 -10.93 5.98
C THR A 9 7.30 -10.02 5.46
N ILE A 10 8.21 -9.63 6.35
CA ILE A 10 9.40 -8.84 6.02
C ILE A 10 10.65 -9.52 6.58
N THR A 11 11.74 -9.49 5.81
CA THR A 11 13.07 -9.91 6.29
C THR A 11 13.82 -8.69 6.80
N LEU A 12 14.10 -8.68 8.11
CA LEU A 12 14.89 -7.67 8.78
C LEU A 12 16.34 -8.13 8.84
N THR A 13 17.30 -7.22 8.66
CA THR A 13 18.73 -7.56 8.68
C THR A 13 19.51 -6.63 9.58
N ALA A 14 20.53 -7.17 10.25
CA ALA A 14 21.52 -6.40 11.01
C ALA A 14 22.94 -6.74 10.56
N GLN A 15 23.75 -5.70 10.37
CA GLN A 15 25.16 -5.81 10.02
C GLN A 15 26.04 -5.24 11.12
N TRP A 16 27.06 -6.01 11.51
CA TRP A 16 28.01 -5.66 12.56
C TRP A 16 29.41 -5.58 11.99
N TYR A 17 30.12 -4.52 12.37
CA TYR A 17 31.48 -4.24 11.92
C TYR A 17 32.37 -4.01 13.13
N ALA A 18 33.66 -4.35 13.01
CA ALA A 18 34.64 -4.13 14.08
C ALA A 18 34.76 -2.65 14.47
N TYR A 19 34.47 -1.75 13.53
CA TYR A 19 34.39 -0.30 13.70
C TYR A 19 33.63 0.28 12.50
N ALA A 20 33.27 1.56 12.55
CA ALA A 20 32.54 2.22 11.46
C ALA A 20 33.33 2.14 10.12
N GLY A 21 32.75 1.46 9.12
CA GLY A 21 33.39 1.22 7.82
C GLY A 21 34.48 0.14 7.82
N GLY A 22 34.65 -0.59 8.92
CA GLY A 22 35.60 -1.70 9.04
C GLY A 22 35.11 -3.01 8.41
N PRO A 23 35.88 -4.10 8.56
CA PRO A 23 35.43 -5.43 8.13
C PRO A 23 34.26 -5.89 9.00
N ALA A 24 33.42 -6.75 8.43
CA ALA A 24 32.32 -7.40 9.16
C ALA A 24 32.90 -8.22 10.32
N ALA A 25 32.29 -8.11 11.50
CA ALA A 25 32.77 -8.73 12.72
C ALA A 25 31.75 -9.72 13.28
N PRO A 26 32.19 -10.89 13.77
CA PRO A 26 31.29 -11.81 14.46
C PRO A 26 30.86 -11.19 15.79
N VAL A 27 29.60 -11.38 16.13
CA VAL A 27 29.01 -11.08 17.44
C VAL A 27 28.31 -12.34 17.96
N THR A 28 28.07 -12.42 19.25
CA THR A 28 27.38 -13.53 19.91
C THR A 28 26.13 -13.04 20.63
N SER A 29 25.28 -13.97 21.10
CA SER A 29 24.07 -13.63 21.87
C SER A 29 23.16 -12.62 21.18
N VAL A 30 23.00 -12.76 19.85
CA VAL A 30 22.16 -11.86 19.06
C VAL A 30 20.70 -12.07 19.42
N GLU A 31 20.05 -11.00 19.85
CA GLU A 31 18.62 -10.93 20.11
C GLU A 31 17.98 -9.81 19.29
N ILE A 32 16.73 -10.04 18.88
CA ILE A 32 15.89 -9.03 18.24
C ILE A 32 14.70 -8.69 19.13
N ARG A 33 14.32 -7.41 19.13
CA ARG A 33 13.10 -6.89 19.74
C ARG A 33 12.43 -5.93 18.77
N ILE A 34 11.11 -6.06 18.60
CA ILE A 34 10.29 -5.17 17.77
C ILE A 34 9.20 -4.57 18.65
N ALA A 35 9.15 -3.23 18.71
CA ALA A 35 8.21 -2.52 19.58
C ALA A 35 7.67 -1.24 18.90
N PRO A 36 6.44 -0.81 19.21
CA PRO A 36 5.90 0.47 18.71
C PRO A 36 6.73 1.66 19.22
N THR A 37 6.96 2.67 18.37
CA THR A 37 7.72 3.87 18.75
C THR A 37 6.97 4.75 19.75
N GLY A 38 5.64 4.74 19.72
CA GLY A 38 4.76 5.45 20.66
C GLY A 38 4.68 4.84 22.07
N GLY A 39 5.45 3.77 22.33
CA GLY A 39 5.37 2.98 23.56
C GLY A 39 4.35 1.83 23.45
N GLY A 40 4.46 0.85 24.36
CA GLY A 40 3.64 -0.35 24.35
C GLY A 40 4.45 -1.62 24.61
N ALA A 41 3.76 -2.77 24.61
CA ALA A 41 4.42 -4.07 24.67
C ALA A 41 5.15 -4.35 23.35
N ALA A 42 6.28 -5.03 23.45
CA ALA A 42 6.97 -5.52 22.25
C ALA A 42 6.08 -6.55 21.55
N VAL A 43 5.96 -6.44 20.23
CA VAL A 43 5.25 -7.42 19.40
C VAL A 43 6.13 -8.63 19.11
N VAL A 44 7.46 -8.45 19.18
CA VAL A 44 8.45 -9.53 19.11
C VAL A 44 9.53 -9.27 20.16
N GLY A 45 9.92 -10.31 20.87
CA GLY A 45 11.16 -10.35 21.66
C GLY A 45 11.17 -9.49 22.94
N PRO A 46 12.34 -9.45 23.63
CA PRO A 46 13.65 -9.91 23.15
C PRO A 46 13.71 -11.43 22.92
N THR A 47 14.29 -11.87 21.81
CA THR A 47 14.46 -13.30 21.46
C THR A 47 15.60 -13.52 20.48
N SER A 48 16.29 -14.65 20.62
CA SER A 48 17.24 -15.19 19.62
C SER A 48 16.60 -16.27 18.73
N THR A 49 15.38 -16.71 19.06
CA THR A 49 14.67 -17.72 18.27
C THR A 49 14.28 -17.14 16.92
N GLY A 50 14.67 -17.81 15.83
CA GLY A 50 14.40 -17.38 14.47
C GLY A 50 15.41 -16.37 13.90
N VAL A 51 16.40 -15.94 14.70
CA VAL A 51 17.54 -15.18 14.19
C VAL A 51 18.49 -16.13 13.47
N VAL A 52 18.85 -15.80 12.23
CA VAL A 52 19.74 -16.60 11.38
C VAL A 52 21.03 -15.82 11.11
N ALA A 53 22.17 -16.48 11.25
CA ALA A 53 23.47 -15.94 10.86
C ALA A 53 23.74 -16.27 9.39
N GLU A 54 23.60 -15.30 8.49
CA GLU A 54 23.75 -15.48 7.04
C GLU A 54 25.23 -15.46 6.62
N ALA A 55 26.01 -14.60 7.28
CA ALA A 55 27.45 -14.48 7.08
C ALA A 55 28.10 -13.89 8.35
N VAL A 56 29.44 -13.82 8.37
CA VAL A 56 30.16 -13.15 9.46
C VAL A 56 29.67 -11.71 9.57
N GLY A 57 29.11 -11.35 10.72
CA GLY A 57 28.57 -10.03 10.99
C GLY A 57 27.24 -9.71 10.30
N LEU A 58 26.60 -10.64 9.57
CA LEU A 58 25.29 -10.43 8.94
C LEU A 58 24.26 -11.40 9.53
N TYR A 59 23.19 -10.83 10.09
CA TYR A 59 22.09 -11.57 10.70
C TYR A 59 20.76 -11.18 10.07
N SER A 60 19.85 -12.13 9.97
CA SER A 60 18.50 -11.93 9.45
C SER A 60 17.44 -12.43 10.43
N TYR A 61 16.25 -11.85 10.35
CA TYR A 61 15.06 -12.31 11.05
C TYR A 61 13.82 -12.08 10.17
N ALA A 62 13.08 -13.15 9.89
CA ALA A 62 11.81 -13.06 9.18
C ALA A 62 10.68 -12.73 10.16
N TRP A 63 10.13 -11.52 10.05
CA TRP A 63 8.98 -11.11 10.84
C TRP A 63 7.69 -11.26 10.04
N ALA A 64 6.86 -12.21 10.45
CA ALA A 64 5.46 -12.30 10.02
C ALA A 64 4.61 -11.34 10.88
N VAL A 65 4.07 -10.29 10.26
CA VAL A 65 3.23 -9.28 10.92
C VAL A 65 1.83 -9.85 11.05
N ALA A 66 1.39 -10.11 12.28
CA ALA A 66 0.08 -10.73 12.53
C ALA A 66 -1.07 -9.77 12.19
N ASP A 67 -2.23 -10.32 11.80
CA ASP A 67 -3.43 -9.55 11.41
C ASP A 67 -3.95 -8.57 12.49
N GLY A 68 -3.55 -8.76 13.75
CA GLY A 68 -3.91 -7.89 14.88
C GLY A 68 -2.82 -6.89 15.29
N THR A 69 -1.72 -6.80 14.56
CA THR A 69 -0.66 -5.83 14.86
C THR A 69 -1.15 -4.41 14.61
N THR A 70 -0.99 -3.53 15.60
CA THR A 70 -1.36 -2.12 15.48
C THR A 70 -0.56 -1.44 14.37
N VAL A 71 -1.25 -0.73 13.49
CA VAL A 71 -0.64 0.10 12.43
C VAL A 71 0.14 1.26 13.06
N GLY A 72 1.29 1.62 12.47
CA GLY A 72 2.13 2.73 12.91
C GLY A 72 3.62 2.42 12.80
N ASP A 73 4.44 3.27 13.41
CA ASP A 73 5.90 3.13 13.38
C ASP A 73 6.40 2.20 14.49
N TYR A 74 7.37 1.37 14.13
CA TYR A 74 8.03 0.41 15.00
C TYR A 74 9.54 0.65 14.98
N VAL A 75 10.15 0.42 16.15
CA VAL A 75 11.60 0.30 16.27
C VAL A 75 11.95 -1.18 16.32
N VAL A 76 12.86 -1.58 15.43
CA VAL A 76 13.56 -2.86 15.51
C VAL A 76 14.86 -2.60 16.23
N LEU A 77 15.06 -3.27 17.35
CA LEU A 77 16.29 -3.22 18.12
C LEU A 77 16.98 -4.58 18.07
N TRP A 78 18.22 -4.56 17.62
CA TRP A 78 19.14 -5.69 17.68
C TRP A 78 20.13 -5.46 18.80
N THR A 79 20.33 -6.47 19.64
CA THR A 79 21.34 -6.45 20.71
C THR A 79 22.24 -7.66 20.54
N ALA A 80 23.54 -7.48 20.72
CA ALA A 80 24.52 -8.57 20.67
C ALA A 80 25.69 -8.28 21.61
N VAL A 81 26.62 -9.24 21.69
CA VAL A 81 27.86 -9.14 22.45
C VAL A 81 29.04 -9.29 21.48
N ASP A 82 29.98 -8.36 21.50
CA ASP A 82 31.17 -8.39 20.63
C ASP A 82 32.28 -9.32 21.16
N SER A 83 33.44 -9.31 20.48
CA SER A 83 34.58 -10.14 20.86
C SER A 83 35.24 -9.76 22.19
N ASP A 84 35.05 -8.51 22.63
CA ASP A 84 35.56 -8.00 23.90
C ASP A 84 34.55 -8.17 25.05
N LEU A 85 33.44 -8.86 24.76
CA LEU A 85 32.32 -9.11 25.66
C LEU A 85 31.53 -7.84 26.01
N GLU A 86 31.61 -6.81 25.16
CA GLU A 86 30.83 -5.58 25.31
C GLU A 86 29.49 -5.68 24.59
N ALA A 87 28.46 -5.08 25.18
CA ALA A 87 27.13 -5.05 24.60
C ALA A 87 27.08 -4.03 23.46
N VAL A 88 26.66 -4.49 22.28
CA VAL A 88 26.48 -3.66 21.07
C VAL A 88 25.02 -3.66 20.62
N GLN A 89 24.60 -2.56 20.01
CA GLN A 89 23.22 -2.38 19.56
C GLN A 89 23.14 -1.77 18.16
N ALA A 90 22.11 -2.17 17.43
CA ALA A 90 21.75 -1.60 16.14
C ALA A 90 20.23 -1.42 16.11
N SER A 91 19.75 -0.37 15.45
CA SER A 91 18.33 -0.09 15.34
C SER A 91 17.92 0.32 13.94
N GLU A 92 16.69 -0.02 13.59
CA GLU A 92 16.02 0.39 12.35
C GLU A 92 14.59 0.85 12.68
N LEU A 93 14.08 1.82 11.92
CA LEU A 93 12.69 2.22 11.93
C LEU A 93 11.96 1.64 10.73
N LEU A 94 10.80 1.05 10.99
CA LEU A 94 9.89 0.56 9.95
C LEU A 94 8.46 1.00 10.26
N THR A 95 7.63 1.09 9.22
CA THR A 95 6.21 1.37 9.35
C THR A 95 5.39 0.11 9.09
N VAL A 96 4.50 -0.24 9.99
CA VAL A 96 3.44 -1.24 9.76
C VAL A 96 2.22 -0.51 9.23
N ALA A 97 1.84 -0.81 8.00
CA ALA A 97 0.66 -0.28 7.32
C ALA A 97 -0.51 -1.26 7.36
N ASP A 98 -1.73 -0.77 7.09
CA ASP A 98 -2.94 -1.58 7.10
C ASP A 98 -2.94 -2.64 5.97
N ALA A 99 -3.66 -3.72 6.19
CA ALA A 99 -3.82 -4.82 5.25
C ALA A 99 -4.61 -4.37 4.00
N LEU A 100 -4.20 -4.88 2.84
CA LEU A 100 -4.95 -4.64 1.61
C LEU A 100 -6.30 -5.34 1.64
N VAL A 101 -7.30 -4.72 0.99
CA VAL A 101 -8.56 -5.42 0.74
C VAL A 101 -8.31 -6.56 -0.26
N ALA A 102 -8.82 -7.75 0.04
CA ALA A 102 -8.61 -8.92 -0.83
C ALA A 102 -9.10 -8.65 -2.27
N GLY A 103 -8.18 -8.73 -3.23
CA GLY A 103 -8.45 -8.42 -4.64
C GLY A 103 -8.44 -6.92 -4.97
N ALA A 104 -7.85 -6.08 -4.12
CA ALA A 104 -7.60 -4.67 -4.39
C ALA A 104 -6.14 -4.28 -4.11
N TYR A 105 -5.70 -3.19 -4.72
CA TYR A 105 -4.34 -2.63 -4.54
C TYR A 105 -4.22 -1.62 -3.38
N ALA A 106 -5.32 -1.34 -2.68
CA ALA A 106 -5.34 -0.40 -1.56
C ALA A 106 -6.15 -0.96 -0.37
N SER A 107 -5.82 -0.49 0.83
CA SER A 107 -6.59 -0.74 2.05
C SER A 107 -7.73 0.27 2.21
N VAL A 108 -8.66 0.00 3.15
CA VAL A 108 -9.71 0.95 3.52
C VAL A 108 -9.14 2.20 4.19
N ALA A 109 -8.05 2.05 4.96
CA ALA A 109 -7.32 3.17 5.55
C ALA A 109 -6.73 4.07 4.46
N ASP A 110 -6.04 3.50 3.47
CA ASP A 110 -5.47 4.26 2.34
C ASP A 110 -6.52 5.08 1.60
N LEU A 111 -7.71 4.51 1.39
CA LEU A 111 -8.83 5.20 0.76
C LEU A 111 -9.40 6.31 1.64
N THR A 112 -9.50 6.06 2.95
CA THR A 112 -10.00 7.04 3.92
C THR A 112 -9.06 8.22 4.03
N ASP A 113 -7.75 7.99 4.04
CA ASP A 113 -6.72 9.02 4.04
C ASP A 113 -6.75 9.82 2.73
N TRP A 114 -6.96 9.13 1.59
CA TRP A 114 -7.07 9.79 0.28
C TRP A 114 -8.29 10.70 0.17
N LEU A 115 -9.47 10.25 0.62
CA LEU A 115 -10.74 10.98 0.48
C LEU A 115 -11.05 11.90 1.66
N GLY A 116 -10.32 11.78 2.78
CA GLY A 116 -10.63 12.42 4.06
C GLY A 116 -11.88 11.86 4.76
N SER A 117 -12.50 10.80 4.21
CA SER A 117 -13.66 10.13 4.80
C SER A 117 -13.81 8.71 4.25
N THR A 118 -14.41 7.80 5.04
CA THR A 118 -14.63 6.42 4.62
C THR A 118 -15.99 6.27 3.91
N PRO A 119 -16.04 5.98 2.60
CA PRO A 119 -17.30 5.80 1.90
C PRO A 119 -17.98 4.48 2.28
N ALA A 120 -19.31 4.46 2.21
CA ALA A 120 -20.09 3.25 2.45
C ALA A 120 -19.76 2.18 1.40
N GLY A 121 -19.41 0.98 1.85
CA GLY A 121 -19.00 -0.12 0.96
C GLY A 121 -17.62 0.07 0.32
N ALA A 122 -16.71 0.81 0.98
CA ALA A 122 -15.33 1.03 0.57
C ALA A 122 -14.64 -0.22 0.00
N GLU A 123 -14.69 -1.36 0.69
CA GLU A 123 -14.07 -2.61 0.21
C GLU A 123 -14.57 -3.03 -1.19
N ARG A 124 -15.88 -2.96 -1.41
CA ARG A 124 -16.49 -3.31 -2.71
C ARG A 124 -16.08 -2.32 -3.79
N LEU A 125 -15.98 -1.03 -3.46
CA LEU A 125 -15.53 -0.01 -4.40
C LEU A 125 -14.07 -0.22 -4.79
N LEU A 126 -13.20 -0.48 -3.81
CA LEU A 126 -11.78 -0.78 -4.03
C LEU A 126 -11.59 -1.99 -4.95
N VAL A 127 -12.27 -3.10 -4.67
CA VAL A 127 -12.20 -4.31 -5.52
C VAL A 127 -12.68 -4.05 -6.95
N ARG A 128 -13.71 -3.21 -7.13
CA ARG A 128 -14.21 -2.86 -8.47
C ARG A 128 -13.25 -1.92 -9.21
N ALA A 129 -12.71 -0.94 -8.51
CA ALA A 129 -11.70 -0.03 -9.03
C ALA A 129 -10.44 -0.78 -9.46
N SER A 130 -9.93 -1.73 -8.66
CA SER A 130 -8.77 -2.52 -9.04
C SER A 130 -9.01 -3.38 -10.28
N ARG A 131 -10.21 -3.93 -10.49
CA ARG A 131 -10.54 -4.62 -11.76
C ARG A 131 -10.52 -3.69 -12.98
N ASP A 132 -10.88 -2.42 -12.80
CA ASP A 132 -10.78 -1.44 -13.88
C ASP A 132 -9.31 -1.10 -14.17
N VAL A 133 -8.47 -1.01 -13.13
CA VAL A 133 -7.01 -0.87 -13.25
C VAL A 133 -6.40 -2.08 -13.98
N ASP A 134 -6.73 -3.31 -13.57
CA ASP A 134 -6.28 -4.55 -14.23
C ASP A 134 -6.65 -4.56 -15.72
N SER A 135 -7.86 -4.09 -16.05
CA SER A 135 -8.31 -4.04 -17.44
C SER A 135 -7.49 -3.06 -18.29
N ALA A 136 -6.93 -2.01 -17.69
CA ALA A 136 -6.04 -1.07 -18.36
C ALA A 136 -4.59 -1.60 -18.48
N LEU A 137 -4.18 -2.48 -17.56
CA LEU A 137 -2.84 -3.08 -17.50
C LEU A 137 -2.72 -4.42 -18.21
N LEU A 138 -3.79 -4.93 -18.85
CA LEU A 138 -3.83 -6.26 -19.46
C LEU A 138 -2.65 -6.57 -20.41
N CYS A 139 -2.08 -5.54 -21.05
CA CYS A 139 -0.97 -5.67 -22.00
C CYS A 139 0.34 -5.02 -21.53
N SER A 140 0.40 -4.47 -20.31
CA SER A 140 1.62 -3.85 -19.81
C SER A 140 2.55 -4.90 -19.19
N VAL A 141 3.86 -4.66 -19.34
CA VAL A 141 4.91 -5.46 -18.69
C VAL A 141 5.55 -4.57 -17.66
N TYR A 142 5.54 -5.01 -16.42
CA TYR A 142 6.11 -4.30 -15.27
C TYR A 142 6.50 -5.30 -14.20
N ASP A 143 7.39 -4.86 -13.30
CA ASP A 143 7.71 -5.62 -12.10
C ASP A 143 6.62 -5.33 -11.04
N ALA A 144 5.90 -6.37 -10.62
CA ALA A 144 4.84 -6.24 -9.63
C ALA A 144 5.37 -6.06 -8.19
N ASP A 145 6.64 -6.41 -7.97
CA ASP A 145 7.31 -6.30 -6.67
C ASP A 145 8.03 -4.94 -6.49
N ASP A 146 8.09 -4.13 -7.54
CA ASP A 146 8.63 -2.77 -7.47
C ASP A 146 7.74 -1.87 -6.61
N ALA A 147 8.34 -1.25 -5.59
CA ALA A 147 7.66 -0.37 -4.64
C ALA A 147 7.01 0.84 -5.33
N ASP A 148 7.63 1.40 -6.37
CA ASP A 148 7.08 2.54 -7.09
C ASP A 148 5.84 2.13 -7.90
N VAL A 149 5.85 0.91 -8.45
CA VAL A 149 4.70 0.33 -9.15
C VAL A 149 3.55 0.06 -8.17
N GLN A 150 3.83 -0.54 -7.02
CA GLN A 150 2.80 -0.81 -6.01
C GLN A 150 2.15 0.49 -5.49
N LEU A 151 2.96 1.53 -5.26
CA LEU A 151 2.45 2.85 -4.87
C LEU A 151 1.56 3.45 -5.97
N ALA A 152 1.98 3.37 -7.23
CA ALA A 152 1.19 3.86 -8.35
C ALA A 152 -0.15 3.11 -8.49
N LEU A 153 -0.17 1.79 -8.31
CA LEU A 153 -1.39 0.97 -8.34
C LEU A 153 -2.34 1.31 -7.19
N GLN A 154 -1.79 1.51 -5.98
CA GLN A 154 -2.54 1.94 -4.81
C GLN A 154 -3.22 3.30 -5.06
N GLN A 155 -2.44 4.31 -5.47
CA GLN A 155 -2.93 5.67 -5.73
C GLN A 155 -3.94 5.68 -6.89
N ALA A 156 -3.68 4.96 -7.98
CA ALA A 156 -4.62 4.85 -9.09
C ALA A 156 -5.95 4.19 -8.68
N THR A 157 -5.90 3.19 -7.79
CA THR A 157 -7.12 2.56 -7.25
C THR A 157 -7.91 3.54 -6.39
N CYS A 158 -7.26 4.30 -5.52
CA CYS A 158 -7.92 5.34 -4.72
C CYS A 158 -8.55 6.44 -5.59
N GLU A 159 -7.85 6.91 -6.62
CA GLU A 159 -8.38 7.91 -7.55
C GLU A 159 -9.52 7.39 -8.42
N GLN A 160 -9.48 6.11 -8.79
CA GLN A 160 -10.58 5.49 -9.52
C GLN A 160 -11.85 5.47 -8.65
N VAL A 161 -11.74 5.22 -7.34
CA VAL A 161 -12.87 5.33 -6.41
C VAL A 161 -13.31 6.79 -6.23
N ALA A 162 -12.40 7.74 -6.11
CA ALA A 162 -12.72 9.16 -6.00
C ALA A 162 -13.59 9.62 -7.20
N GLY A 163 -13.16 9.29 -8.43
CA GLY A 163 -13.94 9.59 -9.62
C GLY A 163 -15.31 8.88 -9.65
N MET A 164 -15.42 7.64 -9.16
CA MET A 164 -16.71 6.94 -9.07
C MET A 164 -17.68 7.70 -8.16
N LEU A 165 -17.20 8.17 -7.01
CA LEU A 165 -17.99 8.93 -6.05
C LEU A 165 -18.39 10.29 -6.61
N ASP A 166 -17.48 11.01 -7.26
CA ASP A 166 -17.76 12.30 -7.91
C ASP A 166 -18.83 12.18 -9.00
N ALA A 167 -18.89 11.05 -9.69
CA ALA A 167 -19.92 10.74 -10.68
C ALA A 167 -21.23 10.20 -10.09
N GLY A 168 -21.30 10.04 -8.76
CA GLY A 168 -22.46 9.48 -8.06
C GLY A 168 -22.60 7.95 -8.18
N ASP A 169 -21.58 7.23 -8.65
CA ASP A 169 -21.57 5.77 -8.69
C ASP A 169 -21.15 5.17 -7.35
N LEU A 170 -22.10 5.11 -6.42
CA LEU A 170 -21.91 4.50 -5.09
C LEU A 170 -21.79 2.97 -5.13
N SER A 171 -21.98 2.37 -6.30
CA SER A 171 -21.88 0.93 -6.49
C SER A 171 -20.51 0.53 -7.03
N GLY A 172 -19.88 1.37 -7.85
CA GLY A 172 -18.68 1.04 -8.63
C GLY A 172 -18.97 0.17 -9.86
N THR A 173 -20.21 0.15 -10.36
CA THR A 173 -20.57 -0.61 -11.59
C THR A 173 -20.31 0.17 -12.88
N GLY A 174 -19.99 1.46 -12.78
CA GLY A 174 -19.97 2.40 -13.89
C GLY A 174 -21.36 2.92 -14.27
N VAL A 175 -22.42 2.52 -13.56
CA VAL A 175 -23.80 2.95 -13.82
C VAL A 175 -24.23 3.92 -12.71
N ALA A 176 -24.38 5.19 -13.07
CA ALA A 176 -25.01 6.15 -12.17
C ALA A 176 -26.49 5.76 -11.94
N PRO A 177 -27.03 5.94 -10.72
CA PRO A 177 -28.45 5.72 -10.47
C PRO A 177 -29.29 6.57 -11.45
N ALA A 178 -30.40 6.01 -11.93
CA ALA A 178 -31.29 6.69 -12.87
C ALA A 178 -31.69 8.07 -12.31
N SER A 179 -31.58 9.12 -13.12
CA SER A 179 -31.94 10.47 -12.68
C SER A 179 -33.39 10.48 -12.20
N THR A 180 -33.57 10.77 -10.92
CA THR A 180 -34.87 10.68 -10.27
C THR A 180 -35.59 12.00 -10.50
N GLY A 181 -36.49 12.02 -11.49
CA GLY A 181 -37.41 13.14 -11.68
C GLY A 181 -38.54 13.08 -10.65
N PHE A 182 -39.04 14.23 -10.22
CA PHE A 182 -40.28 14.30 -9.44
C PHE A 182 -41.25 15.28 -10.09
N THR A 183 -42.53 15.02 -9.89
CA THR A 183 -43.62 15.86 -10.42
C THR A 183 -44.38 16.45 -9.24
N ILE A 184 -44.55 17.77 -9.23
CA ILE A 184 -45.49 18.46 -8.33
C ILE A 184 -46.60 19.04 -9.20
N GLY A 185 -47.77 18.40 -9.16
CA GLY A 185 -48.93 18.83 -9.96
C GLY A 185 -48.64 18.76 -11.46
N LYS A 186 -48.67 19.92 -12.15
CA LYS A 186 -48.39 20.03 -13.59
C LYS A 186 -46.92 20.31 -13.92
N VAL A 187 -46.08 20.49 -12.90
CA VAL A 187 -44.65 20.81 -13.09
C VAL A 187 -43.85 19.52 -12.89
N SER A 188 -43.28 19.03 -13.99
CA SER A 188 -42.30 17.95 -13.97
C SER A 188 -40.89 18.54 -13.93
N VAL A 189 -40.15 18.25 -12.86
CA VAL A 189 -38.71 18.55 -12.81
C VAL A 189 -37.99 17.23 -13.02
N GLN A 190 -37.41 17.09 -14.21
CA GLN A 190 -36.48 16.02 -14.50
C GLN A 190 -35.08 16.58 -14.37
N GLN A 191 -34.28 16.02 -13.47
CA GLN A 191 -32.85 16.27 -13.50
C GLN A 191 -32.36 15.77 -14.86
N GLY A 192 -31.71 16.65 -15.62
CA GLY A 192 -31.15 16.30 -16.92
C GLY A 192 -30.37 14.99 -16.75
N ALA A 193 -30.75 13.97 -17.52
CA ALA A 193 -29.91 12.79 -17.63
C ALA A 193 -28.50 13.29 -18.02
N PRO A 194 -27.41 12.74 -17.47
CA PRO A 194 -26.09 13.02 -18.00
C PRO A 194 -26.12 12.64 -19.48
N GLY A 195 -26.33 13.64 -20.33
CA GLY A 195 -26.46 13.44 -21.75
C GLY A 195 -25.12 12.99 -22.28
N SER A 196 -25.15 12.14 -23.30
CA SER A 196 -24.00 11.72 -24.10
C SER A 196 -23.41 12.90 -24.93
N GLY A 197 -23.33 14.09 -24.35
CA GLY A 197 -22.84 15.33 -24.95
C GLY A 197 -21.91 16.03 -23.96
N SER A 198 -20.63 16.08 -24.31
CA SER A 198 -19.54 16.67 -23.54
C SER A 198 -19.79 18.13 -23.15
N ALA A 199 -20.11 18.36 -21.88
CA ALA A 199 -19.84 19.61 -21.17
C ALA A 199 -19.68 19.28 -19.67
N GLY A 200 -18.43 19.20 -19.20
CA GLY A 200 -18.09 19.03 -17.79
C GLY A 200 -18.04 17.59 -17.24
N GLY A 201 -18.25 16.57 -18.06
CA GLY A 201 -18.02 15.18 -17.65
C GLY A 201 -16.53 14.95 -17.38
N THR A 202 -16.19 14.47 -16.18
CA THR A 202 -14.83 14.06 -15.81
C THR A 202 -14.28 13.16 -16.90
N ALA A 203 -13.16 13.56 -17.52
CA ALA A 203 -12.59 12.82 -18.64
C ALA A 203 -12.29 11.37 -18.18
N ARG A 204 -12.58 10.40 -19.05
CA ARG A 204 -12.25 8.98 -18.86
C ARG A 204 -11.39 8.49 -20.00
N VAL A 205 -10.48 7.57 -19.70
CA VAL A 205 -9.71 6.81 -20.69
C VAL A 205 -10.12 5.34 -20.54
N GLY A 206 -10.91 4.85 -21.49
CA GLY A 206 -11.55 3.54 -21.36
C GLY A 206 -12.50 3.51 -20.15
N ARG A 207 -12.25 2.58 -19.21
CA ARG A 207 -13.04 2.43 -17.97
C ARG A 207 -12.48 3.24 -16.80
N LEU A 208 -11.25 3.76 -16.92
CA LEU A 208 -10.58 4.55 -15.89
C LEU A 208 -10.94 6.03 -15.97
N TRP A 209 -10.99 6.68 -14.81
CA TRP A 209 -10.99 8.13 -14.71
C TRP A 209 -9.63 8.72 -15.09
N TYR A 210 -9.64 9.95 -15.62
CA TYR A 210 -8.43 10.57 -16.17
C TYR A 210 -7.30 10.73 -15.16
N GLN A 211 -7.59 11.06 -13.89
CA GLN A 211 -6.55 11.19 -12.85
C GLN A 211 -5.90 9.84 -12.52
N ALA A 212 -6.71 8.78 -12.38
CA ALA A 212 -6.19 7.43 -12.19
C ALA A 212 -5.31 6.99 -13.38
N TRP A 213 -5.73 7.31 -14.61
CA TRP A 213 -4.94 7.04 -15.81
C TRP A 213 -3.61 7.81 -15.85
N LEU A 214 -3.62 9.09 -15.45
CA LEU A 214 -2.40 9.90 -15.39
C LEU A 214 -1.38 9.32 -14.42
N ILE A 215 -1.79 8.86 -13.24
CA ILE A 215 -0.89 8.23 -12.27
C ILE A 215 -0.20 7.02 -12.89
N LEU A 216 -0.98 6.13 -13.52
CA LEU A 216 -0.43 4.95 -14.21
C LEU A 216 0.49 5.34 -15.37
N GLN A 217 0.17 6.40 -16.12
CA GLN A 217 1.01 6.88 -17.20
C GLN A 217 2.34 7.46 -16.68
N THR A 218 2.31 8.24 -15.59
CA THR A 218 3.52 8.81 -14.98
C THR A 218 4.44 7.73 -14.40
N ALA A 219 3.86 6.62 -13.91
CA ALA A 219 4.60 5.44 -13.47
C ALA A 219 5.11 4.58 -14.65
N GLY A 220 4.85 4.98 -15.91
CA GLY A 220 5.27 4.25 -17.10
C GLY A 220 4.49 2.95 -17.37
N LEU A 221 3.43 2.69 -16.61
CA LEU A 221 2.62 1.47 -16.67
C LEU A 221 1.65 1.46 -17.87
N THR A 222 1.35 2.64 -18.42
CA THR A 222 0.49 2.78 -19.60
C THR A 222 1.12 3.72 -20.64
N GLY A 223 0.74 3.56 -21.91
CA GLY A 223 1.22 4.43 -22.99
C GLY A 223 2.59 4.05 -23.57
N GLN A 224 3.19 2.94 -23.16
CA GLN A 224 4.31 2.32 -23.87
C GLN A 224 3.79 1.83 -25.23
N GLY A 225 4.29 2.39 -26.33
CA GLY A 225 4.11 1.78 -27.65
C GLY A 225 4.72 0.38 -27.69
N PRO A 226 4.35 -0.49 -28.65
CA PRO A 226 4.96 -1.81 -28.77
C PRO A 226 6.48 -1.66 -28.85
N GLN A 227 7.18 -2.09 -27.79
CA GLN A 227 8.64 -2.07 -27.78
C GLN A 227 9.11 -3.21 -28.67
N THR A 228 9.53 -2.87 -29.88
CA THR A 228 10.24 -3.79 -30.75
C THR A 228 11.62 -4.03 -30.14
N TRP A 229 11.77 -5.19 -29.52
CA TRP A 229 13.04 -5.88 -29.27
C TRP A 229 13.92 -5.97 -30.52
#